data_AF-A0AB37ARU1-F1
#
_entry.id   AF-A0AB37ARU1-F1
#
_cell.length_a   1.000
_cell.length_b   1.000
_cell.length_c   1.000
_cell.angle_alpha   90.00
_cell.angle_beta   90.00
_cell.angle_gamma   90.00
#
_symmetry.space_group_name_H-M   'P 1'
#
loop_
_entity.id
_entity.type
_entity.pdbx_description
1 polymer ?
#
loop_
_entity_poly.entity_id
_entity_poly.type
_entity_poly.pdbx_seq_one_letter_code
_entity_poly.pdbx_strand_id
1 'polypeptide(L)'
;MNGLFTSVGGTLENGMSTYVTSVSSALSSALVPVVTTGLTIWIVAYGFAVVRGEAHESVPAFAWRGLRVAIMLAFALSAGVYQSQVVTAVEGATSGLAQTIQTAAASAGAGNAGCGSVSGSSVTGSSATSIYQTLDCYDRQIDIVMDAYFDRATHEGMSVSGFVAGMGDMVGGFIVGLGGAIFLMVLAFEVTMARMLLDLVLGLGPLFIACGAFGPTARFFEAWTAKVTNYALLQVLIAAFLGMALTAFSADLAPFNVTTSSPDANASALSAAGQAVLTAIAPWGAAFGLFITSLFLAAIGWQLPAVASGLAGGATVSGFGAFVAGFASRGAVRGLGAVVRLGHGPRGPGGRISSRSGESGGAKAAGSTEQVPAYQRAAREHLGDQDSTGGSSS
;
A
#
# COMPACT_ATOMS: atom_id res chain seq x y z
N MET A 1 10.49 18.21 13.23
CA MET A 1 11.91 17.76 13.20
C MET A 1 12.39 17.95 11.77
N ASN A 2 13.54 18.60 11.52
CA ASN A 2 14.01 18.80 10.14
C ASN A 2 14.43 17.45 9.53
N GLY A 3 13.88 17.09 8.37
CA GLY A 3 14.40 15.99 7.55
C GLY A 3 14.00 14.58 7.99
N LEU A 4 12.83 14.39 8.62
CA LEU A 4 12.37 13.08 9.10
C LEU A 4 12.28 12.06 7.96
N PHE A 5 11.61 12.42 6.86
CA PHE A 5 11.38 11.53 5.73
C PHE A 5 12.70 11.20 5.04
N THR A 6 13.59 12.19 4.86
CA THR A 6 14.90 11.97 4.25
C THR A 6 15.77 11.05 5.11
N SER A 7 15.76 11.23 6.43
CA SER A 7 16.54 10.40 7.34
C SER A 7 16.05 8.95 7.36
N VAL A 8 14.74 8.74 7.53
CA VAL A 8 14.14 7.40 7.60
C VAL A 8 14.20 6.72 6.24
N GLY A 9 13.76 7.39 5.18
CA GLY A 9 13.74 6.89 3.81
C GLY A 9 15.14 6.57 3.29
N GLY A 10 16.11 7.46 3.50
CA GLY A 10 17.49 7.23 3.09
C GLY A 10 18.14 6.05 3.81
N THR A 11 17.88 5.85 5.10
CA THR A 11 18.40 4.70 5.85
C THR A 11 17.83 3.38 5.31
N LEU A 12 16.53 3.36 5.01
CA LEU A 12 15.84 2.21 4.46
C LEU A 12 16.35 1.83 3.07
N GLU A 13 16.55 2.80 2.18
CA GLU A 13 17.03 2.57 0.81
C GLU A 13 18.48 2.11 0.77
N ASN A 14 19.35 2.72 1.57
CA ASN A 14 20.74 2.29 1.69
C ASN A 14 20.86 0.83 2.18
N GLY A 15 20.04 0.46 3.17
CA GLY A 15 19.97 -0.92 3.65
C GLY A 15 19.47 -1.88 2.58
N MET A 16 18.41 -1.51 1.85
CA MET A 16 17.81 -2.34 0.82
C MET A 16 18.75 -2.58 -0.37
N SER A 17 19.40 -1.53 -0.88
CA SER A 17 20.34 -1.65 -2.01
C SER A 17 21.50 -2.59 -1.67
N THR A 18 22.05 -2.47 -0.46
CA THR A 18 23.11 -3.35 0.06
C THR A 18 22.63 -4.81 0.17
N TYR A 19 21.43 -5.00 0.71
CA TYR A 19 20.82 -6.33 0.86
C TYR A 19 20.55 -6.99 -0.50
N VAL A 20 19.91 -6.29 -1.43
CA VAL A 20 19.57 -6.78 -2.77
C VAL A 20 20.82 -7.18 -3.55
N THR A 21 21.87 -6.34 -3.53
CA THR A 21 23.15 -6.65 -4.19
C THR A 21 23.80 -7.90 -3.59
N SER A 22 23.75 -8.04 -2.26
CA SER A 22 24.30 -9.21 -1.56
C SER A 22 23.50 -10.49 -1.86
N VAL A 23 22.18 -10.40 -1.90
CA VAL A 23 21.29 -11.54 -2.20
C VAL A 23 21.44 -11.97 -3.67
N SER A 24 21.45 -11.04 -4.63
CA SER A 24 21.65 -11.38 -6.04
C SER A 24 22.99 -12.06 -6.27
N SER A 25 24.07 -11.54 -5.68
CA SER A 25 25.41 -12.15 -5.84
C SER A 25 25.49 -13.53 -5.21
N ALA A 26 24.94 -13.73 -4.01
CA ALA A 26 24.87 -15.03 -3.36
C ALA A 26 24.05 -16.04 -4.20
N LEU A 27 22.88 -15.63 -4.69
CA LEU A 27 22.03 -16.47 -5.54
C LEU A 27 22.71 -16.84 -6.86
N SER A 28 23.31 -15.88 -7.57
CA SER A 28 24.03 -16.15 -8.81
C SER A 28 25.14 -17.18 -8.61
N SER A 29 25.87 -17.13 -7.48
CA SER A 29 26.91 -18.11 -7.17
C SER A 29 26.37 -19.50 -6.82
N ALA A 30 25.28 -19.55 -6.03
CA ALA A 30 24.67 -20.81 -5.58
C ALA A 30 23.92 -21.53 -6.71
N LEU A 31 23.42 -20.79 -7.71
CA LEU A 31 22.69 -21.35 -8.85
C LEU A 31 23.60 -22.06 -9.85
N VAL A 32 24.89 -21.70 -9.95
CA VAL A 32 25.83 -22.29 -10.92
C VAL A 32 25.78 -23.83 -10.93
N PRO A 33 26.03 -24.55 -9.80
CA PRO A 33 26.03 -26.01 -9.81
C PRO A 33 24.65 -26.63 -10.13
N VAL A 34 23.57 -26.01 -9.68
CA VAL A 34 22.19 -26.48 -9.93
C VAL A 34 21.84 -26.34 -11.42
N VAL A 35 22.22 -25.22 -12.02
CA VAL A 35 22.00 -24.97 -13.44
C VAL A 35 22.88 -25.86 -14.31
N THR A 36 24.15 -26.08 -13.95
CA THR A 36 25.03 -26.99 -14.68
C THR A 36 24.49 -28.41 -14.68
N THR A 37 24.03 -28.91 -13.52
CA THR A 37 23.40 -30.24 -13.45
C THR A 37 22.11 -30.30 -14.26
N GLY A 38 21.23 -29.30 -14.15
CA GLY A 38 20.03 -29.19 -14.99
C GLY A 38 20.33 -29.17 -16.49
N LEU A 39 21.36 -28.44 -16.91
CA LEU A 39 21.81 -28.37 -18.30
C LEU A 39 22.34 -29.72 -18.79
N THR A 40 23.15 -30.43 -17.98
CA THR A 40 23.63 -31.77 -18.35
C THR A 40 22.48 -32.76 -18.55
N ILE A 41 21.49 -32.76 -17.65
CA ILE A 41 20.29 -33.59 -17.76
C ILE A 41 19.50 -33.21 -19.03
N TRP A 42 19.33 -31.91 -19.29
CA TRP A 42 18.62 -31.42 -20.47
C TRP A 42 19.26 -31.87 -21.78
N ILE A 43 20.59 -31.77 -21.89
CA ILE A 43 21.35 -32.23 -23.08
C ILE A 43 21.22 -33.75 -23.25
N VAL A 44 21.37 -34.53 -22.17
CA VAL A 44 21.27 -35.99 -22.22
C VAL A 44 19.85 -36.44 -22.59
N ALA A 45 18.82 -35.84 -21.98
CA ALA A 45 17.42 -36.15 -22.27
C ALA A 45 17.06 -35.86 -23.74
N TYR A 46 17.54 -34.74 -24.28
CA TYR A 46 17.35 -34.42 -25.68
C TYR A 46 18.11 -35.39 -26.61
N GLY A 47 19.37 -35.70 -26.30
CA GLY A 47 20.17 -36.66 -27.07
C GLY A 47 19.50 -38.04 -27.14
N PHE A 48 18.89 -38.49 -26.04
CA PHE A 48 18.14 -39.73 -26.00
C PHE A 48 16.83 -39.69 -26.81
N ALA A 49 16.12 -38.56 -26.82
CA ALA A 49 14.92 -38.38 -27.65
C ALA A 49 15.23 -38.43 -29.16
N VAL A 50 16.40 -37.92 -29.58
CA VAL A 50 16.87 -38.02 -30.97
C VAL A 50 17.18 -39.48 -31.33
N VAL A 51 17.82 -40.24 -30.45
CA VAL A 51 18.14 -41.66 -30.68
C VAL A 51 16.87 -42.52 -30.81
N ARG A 52 15.78 -42.18 -30.12
CA ARG A 52 14.48 -42.86 -30.25
C ARG A 52 13.76 -42.57 -31.57
N GLY A 53 14.22 -41.62 -32.38
CA GLY A 53 13.56 -41.23 -33.63
C GLY A 53 12.27 -40.43 -33.42
N GLU A 54 11.94 -40.05 -32.19
CA GLU A 54 10.74 -39.25 -31.87
C GLU A 54 10.90 -37.77 -32.23
N ALA A 55 12.14 -37.28 -32.40
CA ALA A 55 12.45 -35.89 -32.73
C ALA A 55 13.24 -35.76 -34.03
N HIS A 56 12.58 -35.35 -35.12
CA HIS A 56 13.20 -34.99 -36.41
C HIS A 56 13.65 -33.53 -36.49
N GLU A 57 13.92 -32.87 -35.36
CA GLU A 57 14.46 -31.51 -35.41
C GLU A 57 15.88 -31.51 -35.97
N SER A 58 16.10 -30.67 -36.97
CA SER A 58 17.41 -30.51 -37.58
C SER A 58 18.42 -30.03 -36.53
N VAL A 59 19.66 -30.52 -36.59
CA VAL A 59 20.75 -30.12 -35.68
C VAL A 59 20.86 -28.59 -35.50
N PRO A 60 20.66 -27.75 -36.54
CA PRO A 60 20.63 -26.30 -36.39
C PRO A 60 19.50 -25.78 -35.49
N ALA A 61 18.32 -26.39 -35.49
CA ALA A 61 17.20 -26.00 -34.63
C ALA A 61 17.51 -26.28 -33.16
N PHE A 62 18.15 -27.41 -32.87
CA PHE A 62 18.64 -27.72 -31.52
C PHE A 62 19.75 -26.75 -31.09
N ALA A 63 20.73 -26.47 -31.95
CA ALA A 63 21.80 -25.53 -31.66
C ALA A 63 21.24 -24.12 -31.37
N TRP A 64 20.23 -23.68 -32.11
CA TRP A 64 19.55 -22.42 -31.86
C TRP A 64 18.83 -22.38 -30.51
N ARG A 65 18.16 -23.46 -30.11
CA ARG A 65 17.57 -23.58 -28.77
C ARG A 65 18.64 -23.58 -27.69
N GLY A 66 19.71 -24.37 -27.85
CA GLY A 66 20.84 -24.39 -26.92
C GLY A 66 21.51 -23.03 -26.78
N LEU A 67 21.65 -22.27 -27.88
CA LEU A 67 22.15 -20.90 -27.85
C LEU A 67 21.26 -19.97 -27.03
N ARG A 68 19.93 -20.05 -27.19
CA ARG A 68 18.99 -19.26 -26.37
C ARG A 68 19.13 -19.57 -24.88
N VAL A 69 19.23 -20.85 -24.53
CA VAL A 69 19.46 -21.30 -23.15
C VAL A 69 20.80 -20.76 -22.63
N ALA A 70 21.88 -20.88 -23.41
CA ALA A 70 23.20 -20.39 -23.03
C ALA A 70 23.21 -18.88 -22.78
N ILE A 71 22.55 -18.09 -23.63
CA ILE A 71 22.42 -16.65 -23.45
C ILE A 71 21.64 -16.33 -22.17
N MET A 72 20.47 -16.96 -21.95
CA MET A 72 19.67 -16.73 -20.74
C MET A 72 20.45 -17.03 -19.46
N LEU A 73 21.20 -18.14 -19.44
CA LEU A 73 22.02 -18.52 -18.30
C LEU A 73 23.23 -17.58 -18.12
N ALA A 74 23.82 -17.05 -19.20
CA ALA A 74 24.88 -16.06 -19.09
C ALA A 74 24.42 -14.79 -18.38
N PHE A 75 23.19 -14.32 -18.63
CA PHE A 75 22.59 -13.20 -17.91
C PHE A 75 22.23 -13.53 -16.46
N ALA A 76 21.81 -14.76 -16.17
CA ALA A 76 21.42 -15.17 -14.80
C ALA A 76 22.62 -15.42 -13.87
N LEU A 77 23.63 -16.16 -14.33
CA LEU A 77 24.73 -16.64 -13.48
C LEU A 77 25.83 -15.60 -13.30
N SER A 78 25.95 -14.64 -14.22
CA SER A 78 26.93 -13.56 -14.10
C SER A 78 26.32 -12.37 -13.35
N ALA A 79 26.60 -12.29 -12.05
CA ALA A 79 26.08 -11.23 -11.18
C ALA A 79 26.36 -9.81 -11.72
N GLY A 80 27.55 -9.58 -12.32
CA GLY A 80 27.90 -8.29 -12.90
C GLY A 80 27.13 -7.95 -14.18
N VAL A 81 26.82 -8.95 -15.02
CA VAL A 81 26.03 -8.74 -16.24
C VAL A 81 24.55 -8.54 -15.89
N TYR A 82 24.03 -9.29 -14.93
CA TYR A 82 22.66 -9.14 -14.46
C TYR A 82 22.37 -7.71 -13.97
N GLN A 83 23.21 -7.20 -13.06
CA GLN A 83 23.04 -5.86 -12.49
C GLN A 83 23.18 -4.76 -13.56
N SER A 84 24.24 -4.80 -14.39
CA SER A 84 24.49 -3.75 -15.38
C SER A 84 23.52 -3.72 -16.57
N GLN A 85 22.90 -4.85 -16.90
CA GLN A 85 22.04 -4.94 -18.08
C GLN A 85 20.56 -5.03 -17.71
N VAL A 86 20.19 -5.93 -16.79
CA VAL A 86 18.78 -6.19 -16.49
C VAL A 86 18.25 -5.18 -15.49
N VAL A 87 18.93 -5.04 -14.35
CA VAL A 87 18.49 -4.12 -13.27
C VAL A 87 18.52 -2.69 -13.78
N THR A 88 19.64 -2.24 -14.36
CA THR A 88 19.76 -0.90 -14.93
C THR A 88 18.77 -0.62 -16.06
N ALA A 89 18.42 -1.61 -16.90
CA ALA A 89 17.41 -1.38 -17.94
C ALA A 89 16.01 -1.19 -17.36
N VAL A 90 15.62 -2.01 -16.37
CA VAL A 90 14.31 -1.90 -15.71
C VAL A 90 14.21 -0.60 -14.91
N GLU A 91 15.23 -0.29 -14.11
CA GLU A 91 15.32 0.95 -13.35
C GLU A 91 15.38 2.18 -14.26
N GLY A 92 16.14 2.13 -15.35
CA GLY A 92 16.22 3.22 -16.33
C GLY A 92 14.90 3.46 -17.06
N ALA A 93 14.21 2.40 -17.46
CA ALA A 93 12.90 2.49 -18.11
C ALA A 93 11.84 3.06 -17.16
N THR A 94 11.80 2.57 -15.92
CA THR A 94 10.87 3.07 -14.88
C THR A 94 11.15 4.52 -14.53
N SER A 95 12.41 4.87 -14.27
CA SER A 95 12.81 6.24 -13.96
C SER A 95 12.55 7.19 -15.12
N GLY A 96 12.78 6.77 -16.36
CA GLY A 96 12.57 7.61 -17.54
C GLY A 96 11.08 7.92 -17.77
N LEU A 97 10.20 6.93 -17.58
CA LEU A 97 8.76 7.13 -17.63
C LEU A 97 8.27 8.01 -16.49
N ALA A 98 8.68 7.71 -15.26
CA ALA A 98 8.35 8.52 -14.08
C ALA A 98 8.81 9.97 -14.25
N GLN A 99 10.03 10.19 -14.75
CA GLN A 99 10.59 11.52 -14.98
C GLN A 99 9.82 12.30 -16.03
N THR A 100 9.39 11.64 -17.11
CA THR A 100 8.58 12.27 -18.17
C THR A 100 7.25 12.76 -17.61
N ILE A 101 6.57 11.93 -16.80
CA ILE A 101 5.31 12.31 -16.16
C ILE A 101 5.53 13.44 -15.16
N GLN A 102 6.58 13.40 -14.35
CA GLN A 102 6.86 14.45 -13.37
C GLN A 102 7.25 15.78 -14.03
N THR A 103 7.95 15.74 -15.16
CA THR A 103 8.24 16.95 -15.95
C THR A 103 6.95 17.55 -16.50
N ALA A 104 6.03 16.71 -17.00
CA ALA A 104 4.71 17.16 -17.44
C ALA A 104 3.90 17.74 -16.27
N ALA A 105 3.90 17.06 -15.11
CA ALA A 105 3.23 17.54 -13.90
C ALA A 105 3.80 18.90 -13.45
N ALA A 106 5.12 19.06 -13.42
CA ALA A 106 5.77 20.32 -13.09
C ALA A 106 5.37 21.44 -14.06
N SER A 107 5.31 21.15 -15.37
CA SER A 107 4.84 22.13 -16.37
C SER A 107 3.34 22.46 -16.23
N ALA A 108 2.56 21.56 -15.65
CA ALA A 108 1.15 21.77 -15.31
C ALA A 108 0.94 22.45 -13.94
N GLY A 109 2.03 22.87 -13.27
CA GLY A 109 1.98 23.58 -11.98
C GLY A 109 2.11 22.69 -10.75
N ALA A 110 2.61 21.46 -10.87
CA ALA A 110 2.84 20.59 -9.72
C ALA A 110 3.97 21.07 -8.81
N GLY A 111 3.67 21.16 -7.52
CA GLY A 111 4.55 21.70 -6.48
C GLY A 111 4.15 23.10 -6.03
N ASN A 112 5.10 23.82 -5.45
CA ASN A 112 4.94 25.23 -5.10
C ASN A 112 6.28 25.98 -5.10
N ALA A 113 6.24 27.32 -5.05
CA ALA A 113 7.45 28.15 -5.12
C ALA A 113 8.41 27.93 -3.93
N GLY A 114 7.89 27.52 -2.77
CA GLY A 114 8.69 27.24 -1.59
C GLY A 114 9.40 25.90 -1.60
N CYS A 115 8.70 24.83 -1.98
CA CYS A 115 9.23 23.46 -1.98
C CYS A 115 9.71 22.98 -3.35
N GLY A 116 9.60 23.81 -4.38
CA GLY A 116 9.87 23.44 -5.77
C GLY A 116 8.81 22.49 -6.33
N SER A 117 9.06 22.06 -7.57
CA SER A 117 8.35 20.94 -8.18
C SER A 117 9.06 19.62 -7.85
N VAL A 118 8.31 18.52 -7.85
CA VAL A 118 8.91 17.19 -7.75
C VAL A 118 9.78 16.97 -8.97
N SER A 119 11.09 17.06 -8.81
CA SER A 119 12.03 16.86 -9.91
C SER A 119 12.02 15.38 -10.28
N GLY A 120 11.70 15.04 -11.54
CA GLY A 120 11.60 13.64 -11.99
C GLY A 120 12.87 12.80 -11.84
N SER A 121 14.02 13.42 -11.54
CA SER A 121 15.23 12.76 -11.04
C SER A 121 15.06 12.12 -9.64
N SER A 122 13.89 12.25 -9.02
CA SER A 122 13.56 11.79 -7.68
C SER A 122 13.11 10.34 -7.60
N VAL A 123 12.85 9.69 -8.73
CA VAL A 123 12.81 8.23 -8.84
C VAL A 123 14.00 7.79 -9.70
N THR A 124 15.21 8.26 -9.39
CA THR A 124 16.41 7.77 -10.09
C THR A 124 16.74 6.39 -9.57
N GLY A 125 16.98 5.41 -10.45
CA GLY A 125 17.14 3.96 -10.21
C GLY A 125 17.81 3.46 -8.90
N SER A 126 18.49 4.29 -8.13
CA SER A 126 19.12 3.93 -6.86
C SER A 126 18.55 4.59 -5.59
N SER A 127 17.76 5.69 -5.64
CA SER A 127 17.22 6.34 -4.42
C SER A 127 16.00 7.25 -4.69
N ALA A 128 15.12 7.41 -3.70
CA ALA A 128 14.01 8.37 -3.68
C ALA A 128 14.28 9.63 -2.84
N THR A 129 15.56 9.94 -2.57
CA THR A 129 15.99 11.01 -1.66
C THR A 129 15.32 12.36 -1.89
N SER A 130 15.17 12.80 -3.15
CA SER A 130 14.53 14.09 -3.43
C SER A 130 13.01 14.06 -3.26
N ILE A 131 12.34 12.90 -3.33
CA ILE A 131 10.93 12.79 -2.93
C ILE A 131 10.82 13.03 -1.42
N TYR A 132 11.69 12.41 -0.64
CA TYR A 132 11.71 12.61 0.81
C TYR A 132 12.02 14.05 1.20
N GLN A 133 12.94 14.72 0.50
CA GLN A 133 13.20 16.15 0.69
C GLN A 133 11.97 17.02 0.37
N THR A 134 11.23 16.70 -0.70
CA THR A 134 9.97 17.39 -0.98
C THR A 134 8.95 17.14 0.14
N LEU A 135 8.79 15.90 0.60
CA LEU A 135 7.90 15.56 1.73
C LEU A 135 8.29 16.33 3.00
N ASP A 136 9.59 16.40 3.32
CA ASP A 136 10.11 17.17 4.46
C ASP A 136 9.83 18.68 4.32
N CYS A 137 9.91 19.23 3.10
CA CYS A 137 9.57 20.63 2.87
C CYS A 137 8.07 20.90 3.06
N TYR A 138 7.20 20.00 2.59
CA TYR A 138 5.76 20.11 2.82
C TYR A 138 5.39 19.94 4.30
N ASP A 139 6.05 19.02 5.02
CA ASP A 139 5.93 18.86 6.48
C ASP A 139 6.22 20.20 7.18
N ARG A 140 7.27 20.90 6.73
CA ARG A 140 7.60 22.24 7.24
C ARG A 140 6.58 23.31 6.90
N GLN A 141 5.96 23.28 5.73
CA GLN A 141 4.86 24.21 5.43
C GLN A 141 3.64 23.95 6.32
N ILE A 142 3.34 22.68 6.62
CA ILE A 142 2.26 22.30 7.54
C ILE A 142 2.58 22.75 8.98
N ASP A 143 3.82 22.52 9.45
CA ASP A 143 4.29 22.99 10.76
C ASP A 143 4.07 24.50 10.90
N ILE A 144 4.43 25.29 9.90
CA ILE A 144 4.25 26.76 9.93
C ILE A 144 2.78 27.15 10.01
N VAL A 145 1.89 26.45 9.29
CA VAL A 145 0.44 26.72 9.40
C VAL A 145 -0.05 26.36 10.81
N MET A 146 0.37 25.22 11.34
CA MET A 146 0.04 24.78 12.69
C MET A 146 0.52 25.77 13.76
N ASP A 147 1.75 26.27 13.64
CA ASP A 147 2.30 27.31 14.50
C ASP A 147 1.49 28.61 14.40
N ALA A 148 1.06 29.01 13.21
CA ALA A 148 0.21 30.18 13.03
C ALA A 148 -1.15 30.05 13.75
N TYR A 149 -1.75 28.85 13.79
CA TYR A 149 -2.96 28.58 14.58
C TYR A 149 -2.68 28.69 16.08
N PHE A 150 -1.57 28.12 16.56
CA PHE A 150 -1.22 28.16 17.98
C PHE A 150 -0.85 29.56 18.47
N ASP A 151 -0.06 30.30 17.68
CA ASP A 151 0.26 31.67 18.02
C ASP A 151 -1.00 32.53 18.08
N ARG A 152 -1.92 32.37 17.12
CA ARG A 152 -3.22 33.05 17.18
C ARG A 152 -3.97 32.72 18.46
N ALA A 153 -4.05 31.44 18.83
CA ALA A 153 -4.72 31.00 20.05
C ALA A 153 -4.16 31.66 21.33
N THR A 154 -2.86 31.96 21.37
CA THR A 154 -2.24 32.65 22.52
C THR A 154 -2.53 34.16 22.59
N HIS A 155 -2.91 34.78 21.48
CA HIS A 155 -3.17 36.23 21.40
C HIS A 155 -4.65 36.58 21.63
N GLU A 156 -5.54 35.60 21.69
CA GLU A 156 -6.93 35.82 22.05
C GLU A 156 -7.03 36.05 23.57
N GLY A 157 -7.27 37.30 23.96
CA GLY A 157 -7.19 37.73 25.36
C GLY A 157 -8.09 36.95 26.33
N MET A 158 -7.90 37.15 27.65
CA MET A 158 -8.54 36.38 28.73
C MET A 158 -10.08 36.55 28.88
N SER A 159 -10.77 37.09 27.89
CA SER A 159 -12.24 37.15 27.89
C SER A 159 -12.84 35.76 27.64
N VAL A 160 -14.10 35.55 28.07
CA VAL A 160 -14.80 34.26 27.85
C VAL A 160 -14.89 33.91 26.36
N SER A 161 -15.05 34.92 25.49
CA SER A 161 -15.04 34.73 24.03
C SER A 161 -13.65 34.41 23.49
N GLY A 162 -12.60 35.03 24.03
CA GLY A 162 -11.21 34.75 23.63
C GLY A 162 -10.72 33.37 24.09
N PHE A 163 -11.18 32.88 25.25
CA PHE A 163 -10.89 31.51 25.67
C PHE A 163 -11.52 30.47 24.73
N VAL A 164 -12.78 30.67 24.34
CA VAL A 164 -13.50 29.74 23.44
C VAL A 164 -12.88 29.73 22.04
N ALA A 165 -12.57 30.91 21.50
CA ALA A 165 -11.96 31.01 20.18
C ALA A 165 -10.50 30.49 20.20
N GLY A 166 -9.74 30.71 21.28
CA GLY A 166 -8.37 30.20 21.41
C GLY A 166 -8.32 28.68 21.53
N MET A 167 -9.28 28.07 22.23
CA MET A 167 -9.47 26.61 22.19
C MET A 167 -9.79 26.12 20.77
N GLY A 168 -10.63 26.86 20.04
CA GLY A 168 -10.98 26.55 18.65
C GLY A 168 -9.76 26.56 17.73
N ASP A 169 -8.90 27.56 17.86
CA ASP A 169 -7.68 27.70 17.07
C ASP A 169 -6.62 26.64 17.44
N MET A 170 -6.48 26.30 18.74
CA MET A 170 -5.64 25.16 19.15
C MET A 170 -6.09 23.84 18.51
N VAL A 171 -7.39 23.58 18.52
CA VAL A 171 -7.95 22.38 17.88
C VAL A 171 -7.77 22.44 16.37
N GLY A 172 -7.94 23.61 15.75
CA GLY A 172 -7.69 23.84 14.33
C GLY A 172 -6.26 23.52 13.91
N GLY A 173 -5.27 24.03 14.66
CA GLY A 173 -3.86 23.75 14.42
C GLY A 173 -3.55 22.25 14.51
N PHE A 174 -4.09 21.56 15.52
CA PHE A 174 -3.93 20.11 15.65
C PHE A 174 -4.58 19.34 14.51
N ILE A 175 -5.75 19.75 14.04
CA ILE A 175 -6.45 19.13 12.90
C ILE A 175 -5.63 19.28 11.61
N VAL A 176 -5.07 20.47 11.36
CA VAL A 176 -4.20 20.72 10.19
C VAL A 176 -2.94 19.86 10.27
N GLY A 177 -2.25 19.86 11.40
CA GLY A 177 -1.04 19.06 11.61
C GLY A 177 -1.32 17.57 11.44
N LEU A 178 -2.41 17.05 12.03
CA LEU A 178 -2.79 15.65 11.93
C LEU A 178 -3.20 15.27 10.50
N GLY A 179 -3.96 16.11 9.80
CA GLY A 179 -4.33 15.90 8.40
C GLY A 179 -3.12 15.81 7.48
N GLY A 180 -2.27 16.85 7.54
CA GLY A 180 -1.04 16.91 6.76
C GLY A 180 -0.09 15.74 7.06
N ALA A 181 0.09 15.40 8.34
CA ALA A 181 0.92 14.26 8.74
C ALA A 181 0.38 12.92 8.19
N ILE A 182 -0.94 12.68 8.25
CA ILE A 182 -1.55 11.46 7.67
C ILE A 182 -1.27 11.39 6.18
N PHE A 183 -1.50 12.48 5.45
CA PHE A 183 -1.28 12.54 4.01
C PHE A 183 0.19 12.27 3.63
N LEU A 184 1.13 12.97 4.26
CA LEU A 184 2.56 12.81 3.97
C LEU A 184 3.09 11.43 4.38
N MET A 185 2.62 10.87 5.49
CA MET A 185 2.97 9.51 5.91
C MET A 185 2.51 8.46 4.89
N VAL A 186 1.30 8.61 4.35
CA VAL A 186 0.77 7.71 3.32
C VAL A 186 1.58 7.80 2.04
N LEU A 187 1.89 9.02 1.57
CA LEU A 187 2.75 9.21 0.40
C LEU A 187 4.16 8.64 0.60
N ALA A 188 4.78 8.90 1.75
CA ALA A 188 6.11 8.38 2.07
C ALA A 188 6.09 6.84 2.06
N PHE A 189 5.09 6.24 2.71
CA PHE A 189 4.92 4.80 2.73
C PHE A 189 4.76 4.21 1.33
N GLU A 190 3.91 4.80 0.48
CA GLU A 190 3.69 4.34 -0.89
C GLU A 190 4.97 4.37 -1.73
N VAL A 191 5.69 5.49 -1.69
CA VAL A 191 6.96 5.67 -2.42
C VAL A 191 7.99 4.64 -1.97
N THR A 192 8.20 4.50 -0.66
CA THR A 192 9.16 3.55 -0.10
C THR A 192 8.77 2.10 -0.41
N MET A 193 7.48 1.75 -0.27
CA MET A 193 6.97 0.40 -0.57
C MET A 193 7.19 0.03 -2.04
N ALA A 194 6.87 0.93 -2.96
CA ALA A 194 7.02 0.71 -4.41
C ALA A 194 8.46 0.41 -4.82
N ARG A 195 9.39 1.18 -4.24
CA ARG A 195 10.82 1.01 -4.35
C ARG A 195 11.26 -0.36 -3.88
N MET A 196 11.00 -0.66 -2.62
CA MET A 196 11.47 -1.90 -1.99
C MET A 196 10.95 -3.15 -2.68
N LEU A 197 9.70 -3.15 -3.13
CA LEU A 197 9.12 -4.30 -3.82
C LEU A 197 9.76 -4.56 -5.18
N LEU A 198 10.07 -3.51 -5.95
CA LEU A 198 10.78 -3.68 -7.22
C LEU A 198 12.21 -4.18 -6.96
N ASP A 199 12.95 -3.55 -6.06
CA ASP A 199 14.34 -3.90 -5.76
C ASP A 199 14.45 -5.33 -5.22
N LEU A 200 13.52 -5.76 -4.37
CA LEU A 200 13.47 -7.13 -3.86
C LEU A 200 13.22 -8.16 -4.96
N VAL A 201 12.26 -7.89 -5.86
CA VAL A 201 11.92 -8.80 -6.96
C VAL A 201 13.06 -8.86 -7.98
N LEU A 202 13.72 -7.74 -8.25
CA LEU A 202 14.93 -7.70 -9.06
C LEU A 202 16.10 -8.41 -8.36
N GLY A 203 16.19 -8.34 -7.04
CA GLY A 203 17.20 -9.07 -6.26
C GLY A 203 17.16 -10.58 -6.48
N LEU A 204 15.96 -11.14 -6.61
CA LEU A 204 15.70 -12.56 -6.88
C LEU A 204 15.73 -12.92 -8.37
N GLY A 205 15.86 -11.94 -9.27
CA GLY A 205 15.77 -12.15 -10.71
C GLY A 205 16.73 -13.18 -11.31
N PRO A 206 18.00 -13.33 -10.85
CA PRO A 206 18.89 -14.39 -11.34
C PRO A 206 18.29 -15.79 -11.29
N LEU A 207 17.54 -16.11 -10.22
CA LEU A 207 16.88 -17.39 -10.03
C LEU A 207 15.75 -17.59 -11.05
N PHE A 208 14.91 -16.58 -11.23
CA PHE A 208 13.79 -16.65 -12.15
C PHE A 208 14.23 -16.66 -13.62
N ILE A 209 15.28 -15.92 -13.98
CA ILE A 209 15.88 -15.97 -15.32
C ILE A 209 16.46 -17.35 -15.60
N ALA A 210 17.15 -17.96 -14.63
CA ALA A 210 17.64 -19.34 -14.78
C ALA A 210 16.49 -20.34 -14.99
N CYS A 211 15.36 -20.17 -14.30
CA CYS A 211 14.15 -20.97 -14.56
C CYS A 211 13.58 -20.76 -15.96
N GLY A 212 13.71 -19.57 -16.55
CA GLY A 212 13.29 -19.27 -17.92
C GLY A 212 14.05 -20.04 -19.00
N ALA A 213 15.28 -20.46 -18.69
CA ALA A 213 16.11 -21.22 -19.62
C ALA A 213 15.59 -22.64 -19.88
N PHE A 214 14.72 -23.19 -19.01
CA PHE A 214 14.14 -24.51 -19.18
C PHE A 214 12.63 -24.43 -19.34
N GLY A 215 12.10 -25.05 -20.41
CA GLY A 215 10.67 -25.05 -20.72
C GLY A 215 9.74 -25.41 -19.54
N PRO A 216 10.03 -26.48 -18.75
CA PRO A 216 9.19 -26.85 -17.61
C PRO A 216 9.10 -25.79 -16.49
N THR A 217 10.13 -24.95 -16.34
CA THR A 217 10.21 -23.92 -15.30
C THR A 217 9.97 -22.50 -15.83
N ALA A 218 9.73 -22.33 -17.13
CA ALA A 218 9.52 -21.04 -17.78
C ALA A 218 8.35 -20.25 -17.18
N ARG A 219 7.31 -20.92 -16.68
CA ARG A 219 6.18 -20.27 -15.97
C ARG A 219 6.61 -19.38 -14.80
N PHE A 220 7.72 -19.72 -14.12
CA PHE A 220 8.23 -18.91 -13.00
C PHE A 220 8.91 -17.64 -13.49
N PHE A 221 9.61 -17.71 -14.62
CA PHE A 221 10.15 -16.55 -15.30
C PHE A 221 9.02 -15.61 -15.77
N GLU A 222 7.98 -16.16 -16.41
CA GLU A 222 6.81 -15.40 -16.85
C GLU A 222 6.06 -14.73 -15.67
N ALA A 223 5.91 -15.45 -14.55
CA ALA A 223 5.31 -14.87 -13.34
C ALA A 223 6.18 -13.74 -12.74
N TRP A 224 7.51 -13.91 -12.78
CA TRP A 224 8.45 -12.90 -12.31
C TRP A 224 8.44 -11.65 -13.21
N THR A 225 8.46 -11.79 -14.53
CA THR A 225 8.38 -10.64 -15.45
C THR A 225 7.07 -9.88 -15.29
N ALA A 226 5.95 -10.58 -15.05
CA ALA A 226 4.68 -9.94 -14.72
C ALA A 226 4.77 -9.14 -13.40
N LYS A 227 5.45 -9.66 -12.38
CA LYS A 227 5.68 -8.94 -11.11
C LYS A 227 6.61 -7.74 -11.26
N VAL A 228 7.70 -7.87 -12.02
CA VAL A 228 8.59 -6.75 -12.35
C VAL A 228 7.79 -5.65 -13.04
N THR A 229 7.00 -6.00 -14.06
CA THR A 229 6.14 -5.04 -14.77
C THR A 229 5.11 -4.38 -13.85
N ASN A 230 4.46 -5.14 -12.98
CA ASN A 230 3.51 -4.61 -12.00
C ASN A 230 4.15 -3.58 -11.05
N TYR A 231 5.31 -3.88 -10.47
CA TYR A 231 5.97 -2.96 -9.55
C TYR A 231 6.61 -1.77 -10.26
N ALA A 232 7.12 -1.97 -11.48
CA ALA A 232 7.56 -0.90 -12.37
C ALA A 232 6.43 0.10 -12.67
N LEU A 233 5.25 -0.40 -13.06
CA LEU A 233 4.07 0.44 -13.30
C LEU A 233 3.60 1.13 -12.02
N LEU A 234 3.66 0.44 -10.88
CA LEU A 234 3.31 1.00 -9.58
C LEU A 234 4.18 2.22 -9.23
N GLN A 235 5.50 2.16 -9.47
CA GLN A 235 6.40 3.30 -9.29
C GLN A 235 6.04 4.48 -10.20
N VAL A 236 5.74 4.21 -11.48
CA VAL A 236 5.35 5.24 -12.45
C VAL A 236 4.03 5.91 -12.05
N LEU A 237 3.05 5.13 -11.59
CA LEU A 237 1.76 5.65 -11.12
C LEU A 237 1.90 6.50 -9.85
N ILE A 238 2.76 6.09 -8.91
CA ILE A 238 3.05 6.88 -7.71
C ILE A 238 3.72 8.19 -8.08
N ALA A 239 4.67 8.19 -9.01
CA ALA A 239 5.26 9.43 -9.51
C ALA A 239 4.17 10.35 -10.09
N ALA A 240 3.29 9.84 -10.94
CA ALA A 240 2.17 10.59 -11.49
C ALA A 240 1.25 11.16 -10.40
N PHE A 241 0.89 10.33 -9.43
CA PHE A 241 0.03 10.72 -8.32
C PHE A 241 0.67 11.78 -7.43
N LEU A 242 1.96 11.65 -7.11
CA LEU A 242 2.70 12.58 -6.27
C LEU A 242 2.64 14.01 -6.84
N GLY A 243 2.80 14.17 -8.15
CA GLY A 243 2.63 15.46 -8.81
C GLY A 243 1.24 16.05 -8.57
N MET A 244 0.18 15.29 -8.87
CA MET A 244 -1.22 15.75 -8.68
C MET A 244 -1.55 16.03 -7.21
N ALA A 245 -1.14 15.16 -6.30
CA ALA A 245 -1.44 15.24 -4.89
C ALA A 245 -0.77 16.47 -4.26
N LEU A 246 0.48 16.75 -4.62
CA LEU A 246 1.18 17.94 -4.15
C LEU A 246 0.63 19.22 -4.76
N THR A 247 0.14 19.22 -6.00
CA THR A 247 -0.60 20.38 -6.56
C THR A 247 -1.89 20.64 -5.78
N ALA A 248 -2.66 19.60 -5.52
CA ALA A 248 -3.92 19.73 -4.78
C ALA A 248 -3.66 20.24 -3.36
N PHE A 249 -2.67 19.67 -2.69
CA PHE A 249 -2.29 20.08 -1.34
C PHE A 249 -1.65 21.48 -1.30
N SER A 250 -0.89 21.87 -2.33
CA SER A 250 -0.32 23.22 -2.40
C SER A 250 -1.38 24.29 -2.65
N ALA A 251 -2.42 24.00 -3.44
CA ALA A 251 -3.57 24.89 -3.62
C ALA A 251 -4.30 25.14 -2.30
N ASP A 252 -4.33 24.13 -1.43
CA ASP A 252 -4.93 24.15 -0.11
C ASP A 252 -4.09 24.94 0.92
N LEU A 253 -2.76 24.90 0.79
CA LEU A 253 -1.83 25.71 1.59
C LEU A 253 -1.69 27.16 1.08
N ALA A 254 -1.96 27.41 -0.20
CA ALA A 254 -1.76 28.72 -0.83
C ALA A 254 -2.46 29.89 -0.13
N PRO A 255 -3.71 29.76 0.39
CA PRO A 255 -4.37 30.84 1.13
C PRO A 255 -3.57 31.33 2.33
N PHE A 256 -2.79 30.46 2.99
CA PHE A 256 -1.95 30.81 4.15
C PHE A 256 -0.64 31.52 3.77
N ASN A 257 -0.37 31.71 2.47
CA ASN A 257 0.87 32.31 1.92
C ASN A 257 2.17 31.57 2.28
N VAL A 258 2.08 30.36 2.85
CA VAL A 258 3.24 29.53 3.25
C VAL A 258 3.94 28.85 2.06
N THR A 259 3.35 28.93 0.87
CA THR A 259 3.85 28.28 -0.35
C THR A 259 4.70 29.20 -1.24
N THR A 260 4.84 30.47 -0.85
CA THR A 260 5.46 31.53 -1.66
C THR A 260 6.99 31.52 -1.64
N SER A 261 7.59 30.96 -0.60
CA SER A 261 9.05 30.82 -0.46
C SER A 261 9.38 29.63 0.43
N SER A 262 10.66 29.22 0.42
CA SER A 262 11.10 28.04 1.17
C SER A 262 10.92 28.27 2.68
N PRO A 263 10.38 27.26 3.41
CA PRO A 263 10.19 27.38 4.86
C PRO A 263 11.53 27.57 5.60
N ASP A 264 12.66 27.10 5.05
CA ASP A 264 13.98 27.26 5.65
C ASP A 264 14.56 28.66 5.50
N ALA A 265 14.09 29.43 4.51
CA ALA A 265 14.63 30.76 4.23
C ALA A 265 14.09 31.81 5.20
N ASN A 266 12.78 31.81 5.48
CA ASN A 266 12.10 32.88 6.23
C ASN A 266 10.89 32.38 7.06
N ALA A 267 11.06 31.32 7.87
CA ALA A 267 9.97 30.72 8.66
C ALA A 267 9.12 31.72 9.48
N SER A 268 9.76 32.73 10.08
CA SER A 268 9.06 33.77 10.88
C SER A 268 8.18 34.70 10.03
N ALA A 269 8.55 34.93 8.77
CA ALA A 269 7.74 35.74 7.86
C ALA A 269 6.53 34.95 7.34
N LEU A 270 6.69 33.65 7.06
CA LEU A 270 5.60 32.78 6.63
C LEU A 270 4.58 32.55 7.75
N SER A 271 5.03 32.34 8.99
CA SER A 271 4.13 32.21 10.15
C SER A 271 3.32 33.51 10.38
N ALA A 272 3.97 34.67 10.32
CA ALA A 272 3.26 35.96 10.40
C ALA A 272 2.24 36.14 9.26
N ALA A 273 2.58 35.70 8.04
CA ALA A 273 1.64 35.73 6.90
C ALA A 273 0.45 34.78 7.12
N GLY A 274 0.69 33.59 7.67
CA GLY A 274 -0.37 32.63 8.03
C GLY A 274 -1.31 33.18 9.10
N GLN A 275 -0.77 33.84 10.13
CA GLN A 275 -1.56 34.49 11.17
C GLN A 275 -2.46 35.61 10.61
N ALA A 276 -1.93 36.44 9.71
CA ALA A 276 -2.71 37.51 9.08
C ALA A 276 -3.92 36.95 8.32
N VAL A 277 -3.72 35.85 7.58
CA VAL A 277 -4.79 35.18 6.82
C VAL A 277 -5.84 34.59 7.77
N LEU A 278 -5.40 33.94 8.85
CA LEU A 278 -6.31 33.33 9.82
C LEU A 278 -7.33 34.36 10.34
N THR A 279 -6.93 35.60 10.59
CA THR A 279 -7.87 36.66 11.03
C THR A 279 -8.88 37.09 9.97
N ALA A 280 -8.62 36.84 8.68
CA ALA A 280 -9.47 37.22 7.55
C ALA A 280 -10.43 36.11 7.12
N ILE A 281 -10.18 34.85 7.49
CA ILE A 281 -10.99 33.69 7.13
C ILE A 281 -11.63 33.04 8.35
N ALA A 282 -12.56 32.12 8.14
CA ALA A 282 -13.04 31.25 9.21
C ALA A 282 -11.99 30.16 9.51
N PRO A 283 -11.21 30.25 10.62
CA PRO A 283 -10.06 29.35 10.87
C PRO A 283 -10.46 27.87 10.91
N TRP A 284 -11.50 27.53 11.68
CA TRP A 284 -12.16 26.23 11.70
C TRP A 284 -12.53 25.68 10.31
N GLY A 285 -13.12 26.49 9.42
CA GLY A 285 -13.48 26.05 8.07
C GLY A 285 -12.25 25.64 7.24
N ALA A 286 -11.17 26.40 7.35
CA ALA A 286 -9.91 26.10 6.66
C ALA A 286 -9.22 24.85 7.23
N ALA A 287 -9.21 24.69 8.56
CA ALA A 287 -8.65 23.52 9.22
C ALA A 287 -9.37 22.21 8.81
N PHE A 288 -10.71 22.21 8.85
CA PHE A 288 -11.49 21.04 8.42
C PHE A 288 -11.38 20.78 6.93
N GLY A 289 -11.33 21.83 6.09
CA GLY A 289 -11.11 21.70 4.65
C GLY A 289 -9.79 20.98 4.34
N LEU A 290 -8.69 21.48 4.90
CA LEU A 290 -7.36 20.88 4.77
C LEU A 290 -7.34 19.43 5.24
N PHE A 291 -7.97 19.14 6.37
CA PHE A 291 -8.05 17.79 6.92
C PHE A 291 -8.80 16.84 5.98
N ILE A 292 -9.96 17.26 5.46
CA ILE A 292 -10.76 16.46 4.55
C ILE A 292 -10.00 16.21 3.24
N THR A 293 -9.37 17.24 2.65
CA THR A 293 -8.56 17.07 1.45
C THR A 293 -7.40 16.11 1.69
N SER A 294 -6.71 16.24 2.83
CA SER A 294 -5.60 15.35 3.21
C SER A 294 -6.05 13.90 3.31
N LEU A 295 -7.19 13.63 3.95
CA LEU A 295 -7.78 12.29 4.03
C LEU A 295 -8.19 11.76 2.66
N PHE A 296 -8.76 12.62 1.81
CA PHE A 296 -9.19 12.23 0.46
C PHE A 296 -7.99 11.86 -0.42
N LEU A 297 -6.95 12.69 -0.43
CA LEU A 297 -5.71 12.40 -1.15
C LEU A 297 -5.04 11.13 -0.61
N ALA A 298 -4.95 10.97 0.71
CA ALA A 298 -4.44 9.74 1.31
C ALA A 298 -5.24 8.50 0.89
N ALA A 299 -6.57 8.59 0.82
CA ALA A 299 -7.43 7.49 0.38
C ALA A 299 -7.26 7.15 -1.11
N ILE A 300 -6.92 8.13 -1.95
CA ILE A 300 -6.60 7.88 -3.37
C ILE A 300 -5.24 7.20 -3.51
N GLY A 301 -4.21 7.69 -2.80
CA GLY A 301 -2.88 7.07 -2.81
C GLY A 301 -2.94 5.57 -2.48
N TRP A 302 -3.74 5.22 -1.46
CA TRP A 302 -3.89 3.84 -1.00
C TRP A 302 -4.39 2.87 -2.08
N GLN A 303 -5.02 3.38 -3.13
CA GLN A 303 -5.57 2.57 -4.23
C GLN A 303 -4.56 2.34 -5.37
N LEU A 304 -3.44 3.06 -5.42
CA LEU A 304 -2.44 2.94 -6.48
C LEU A 304 -1.91 1.51 -6.68
N PRO A 305 -1.66 0.70 -5.63
CA PRO A 305 -1.25 -0.68 -5.83
C PRO A 305 -2.26 -1.53 -6.60
N ALA A 306 -3.56 -1.31 -6.37
CA ALA A 306 -4.62 -2.04 -7.07
C ALA A 306 -4.70 -1.63 -8.55
N VAL A 307 -4.52 -0.34 -8.85
CA VAL A 307 -4.50 0.18 -10.22
C VAL A 307 -3.33 -0.41 -11.01
N ALA A 308 -2.13 -0.44 -10.42
CA ALA A 308 -0.94 -1.04 -11.03
C ALA A 308 -1.16 -2.52 -11.38
N SER A 309 -1.76 -3.28 -10.46
CA SER A 309 -2.07 -4.70 -10.67
C SER A 309 -3.09 -4.95 -11.77
N GLY A 310 -4.11 -4.09 -11.89
CA GLY A 310 -5.07 -4.17 -12.99
C GLY A 310 -4.44 -3.90 -14.36
N LEU A 311 -3.55 -2.91 -14.46
CA LEU A 311 -2.86 -2.56 -15.70
C LEU A 311 -1.82 -3.61 -16.12
N ALA A 312 -1.13 -4.23 -15.16
CA ALA A 312 -0.15 -5.29 -15.42
C ALA A 312 -0.79 -6.64 -15.80
N GLY A 313 -2.11 -6.72 -15.94
CA GLY A 313 -2.84 -7.94 -16.33
C GLY A 313 -3.06 -8.94 -15.18
N GLY A 314 -2.87 -8.52 -13.92
CA GLY A 314 -3.19 -9.34 -12.75
C GLY A 314 -4.67 -9.19 -12.35
N ALA A 315 -5.26 -10.25 -11.82
CA ALA A 315 -6.51 -10.11 -11.07
C ALA A 315 -6.27 -9.07 -9.96
N THR A 316 -7.09 -8.02 -9.89
CA THR A 316 -6.98 -6.98 -8.87
C THR A 316 -7.17 -7.63 -7.50
N VAL A 317 -6.06 -7.99 -6.85
CA VAL A 317 -6.14 -8.54 -5.49
C VAL A 317 -6.46 -7.36 -4.58
N SER A 318 -7.75 -7.17 -4.30
CA SER A 318 -8.29 -6.30 -3.24
C SER A 318 -7.87 -6.78 -1.82
N GLY A 319 -6.72 -7.43 -1.70
CA GLY A 319 -6.23 -8.03 -0.45
C GLY A 319 -5.71 -6.99 0.53
N PHE A 320 -5.10 -5.90 0.05
CA PHE A 320 -4.57 -4.86 0.93
C PHE A 320 -5.67 -3.97 1.52
N GLY A 321 -6.72 -3.67 0.73
CA GLY A 321 -7.93 -2.98 1.20
C GLY A 321 -8.76 -3.84 2.17
N ALA A 322 -8.87 -5.15 1.93
CA ALA A 322 -9.56 -6.07 2.82
C ALA A 322 -8.84 -6.29 4.17
N PHE A 323 -7.50 -6.28 4.18
CA PHE A 323 -6.71 -6.40 5.41
C PHE A 323 -6.91 -5.20 6.36
N VAL A 324 -6.96 -3.98 5.82
CA VAL A 324 -7.18 -2.74 6.59
C VAL A 324 -8.65 -2.54 6.93
N ALA A 325 -9.58 -2.87 6.03
CA ALA A 325 -11.00 -2.96 6.37
C ALA A 325 -11.23 -3.95 7.53
N GLY A 326 -10.46 -5.04 7.60
CA GLY A 326 -10.41 -5.96 8.73
C GLY A 326 -9.85 -5.35 10.03
N PHE A 327 -8.94 -4.37 9.94
CA PHE A 327 -8.36 -3.67 11.09
C PHE A 327 -9.25 -2.51 11.57
N ALA A 328 -9.78 -1.71 10.65
CA ALA A 328 -10.73 -0.63 10.92
C ALA A 328 -12.08 -1.18 11.43
N SER A 329 -12.55 -2.31 10.89
CA SER A 329 -13.75 -2.99 11.41
C SER A 329 -13.53 -3.51 12.84
N ARG A 330 -12.32 -3.95 13.22
CA ARG A 330 -12.03 -4.34 14.61
C ARG A 330 -12.09 -3.15 15.60
N GLY A 331 -11.75 -1.95 15.16
CA GLY A 331 -11.91 -0.72 15.94
C GLY A 331 -13.38 -0.24 16.01
N ALA A 332 -14.07 -0.21 14.87
CA ALA A 332 -15.46 0.21 14.77
C ALA A 332 -16.44 -0.74 15.49
N VAL A 333 -16.20 -2.06 15.45
CA VAL A 333 -17.00 -3.07 16.16
C VAL A 333 -16.81 -2.95 17.68
N ARG A 334 -15.63 -2.53 18.16
CA ARG A 334 -15.41 -2.24 19.59
C ARG A 334 -16.10 -0.95 20.05
N GLY A 335 -16.10 0.09 19.22
CA GLY A 335 -16.83 1.33 19.48
C GLY A 335 -18.35 1.12 19.51
N LEU A 336 -18.90 0.41 18.52
CA LEU A 336 -20.33 0.04 18.49
C LEU A 336 -20.73 -0.90 19.63
N GLY A 337 -19.85 -1.83 20.03
CA GLY A 337 -20.09 -2.72 21.19
C GLY A 337 -20.17 -1.99 22.54
N ALA A 338 -19.45 -0.88 22.70
CA ALA A 338 -19.53 -0.04 23.89
C ALA A 338 -20.83 0.79 23.94
N VAL A 339 -21.29 1.29 22.78
CA VAL A 339 -22.55 2.05 22.68
C VAL A 339 -23.78 1.14 22.85
N VAL A 340 -23.74 -0.10 22.37
CA VAL A 340 -24.80 -1.10 22.58
C VAL A 340 -24.89 -1.58 24.05
N ARG A 341 -23.78 -1.51 24.81
CA ARG A 341 -23.79 -1.75 26.26
C ARG A 341 -24.29 -0.58 27.09
N LEU A 342 -24.18 0.66 26.60
CA LEU A 342 -24.75 1.84 27.27
C LEU A 342 -26.28 1.98 27.05
N GLY A 343 -26.85 1.34 26.03
CA GLY A 343 -28.28 1.42 25.71
C GLY A 343 -29.19 0.46 26.46
N HIS A 344 -28.66 -0.42 27.32
CA HIS A 344 -29.49 -1.33 28.11
C HIS A 344 -29.77 -0.74 29.50
N GLY A 345 -30.96 -0.14 29.64
CA GLY A 345 -31.51 0.25 30.92
C GLY A 345 -31.56 -0.91 31.93
N PRO A 346 -31.69 -0.62 33.24
CA PRO A 346 -31.60 -1.63 34.29
C PRO A 346 -32.65 -2.72 34.06
N ARG A 347 -32.17 -3.93 33.75
CA ARG A 347 -33.02 -5.13 33.72
C ARG A 347 -33.52 -5.37 35.14
N GLY A 348 -34.79 -5.07 35.38
CA GLY A 348 -35.49 -5.50 36.59
C GLY A 348 -35.40 -7.04 36.75
N PRO A 349 -35.46 -7.56 37.98
CA PRO A 349 -35.32 -8.98 38.24
C PRO A 349 -36.58 -9.73 37.77
N GLY A 350 -36.61 -10.12 36.50
CA GLY A 350 -37.73 -10.81 35.87
C GLY A 350 -37.53 -12.32 35.77
N GLY A 351 -38.26 -13.06 36.62
CA GLY A 351 -38.83 -14.38 36.31
C GLY A 351 -37.90 -15.59 36.25
N ARG A 352 -37.74 -16.30 37.37
CA ARG A 352 -37.30 -17.71 37.35
C ARG A 352 -38.47 -18.57 36.85
N ILE A 353 -38.31 -19.21 35.70
CA ILE A 353 -39.22 -20.29 35.28
C ILE A 353 -38.88 -21.50 36.15
N SER A 354 -39.78 -21.84 37.06
CA SER A 354 -39.71 -23.08 37.83
C SER A 354 -40.38 -24.19 37.02
N SER A 355 -39.61 -25.22 36.70
CA SER A 355 -40.15 -26.48 36.22
C SER A 355 -40.78 -27.22 37.42
N ARG A 356 -42.09 -27.04 37.60
CA ARG A 356 -42.88 -27.89 38.50
C ARG A 356 -43.06 -29.25 37.82
N SER A 357 -42.35 -30.24 38.33
CA SER A 357 -42.53 -31.64 37.98
C SER A 357 -43.50 -32.30 38.96
N GLY A 358 -44.43 -33.08 38.41
CA GLY A 358 -45.00 -34.29 39.03
C GLY A 358 -46.26 -34.15 39.88
N GLU A 359 -47.37 -34.74 39.42
CA GLU A 359 -47.96 -35.88 40.14
C GLU A 359 -48.76 -36.80 39.19
N SER A 360 -48.56 -38.11 39.39
CA SER A 360 -49.30 -39.29 38.91
C SER A 360 -48.86 -39.94 37.59
N GLY A 361 -48.26 -41.14 37.73
CA GLY A 361 -48.61 -42.27 36.86
C GLY A 361 -47.52 -42.93 36.01
N GLY A 362 -46.54 -43.58 36.63
CA GLY A 362 -46.11 -44.93 36.22
C GLY A 362 -45.09 -45.12 35.08
N ALA A 363 -44.08 -45.92 35.41
CA ALA A 363 -43.28 -46.82 34.54
C ALA A 363 -42.06 -46.27 33.77
N LYS A 364 -40.88 -46.55 34.37
CA LYS A 364 -39.63 -47.07 33.78
C LYS A 364 -39.34 -46.81 32.29
N ALA A 365 -38.25 -46.09 32.01
CA ALA A 365 -37.10 -46.59 31.23
C ALA A 365 -35.99 -45.53 31.12
N ALA A 366 -34.76 -45.98 31.22
CA ALA A 366 -33.54 -45.18 31.07
C ALA A 366 -33.31 -44.78 29.61
N GLY A 367 -32.78 -43.57 29.39
CA GLY A 367 -32.34 -43.11 28.07
C GLY A 367 -31.86 -41.67 28.11
N SER A 368 -30.54 -41.48 28.09
CA SER A 368 -29.87 -40.19 27.94
C SER A 368 -30.43 -39.40 26.75
N THR A 369 -31.23 -38.38 27.01
CA THR A 369 -31.76 -37.51 25.94
C THR A 369 -30.90 -36.25 25.87
N GLU A 370 -30.02 -36.27 24.87
CA GLU A 370 -29.27 -35.14 24.33
C GLU A 370 -30.26 -33.99 24.03
N GLN A 371 -30.07 -32.85 24.70
CA GLN A 371 -30.93 -31.67 24.49
C GLN A 371 -30.66 -31.07 23.12
N VAL A 372 -31.51 -31.42 22.16
CA VAL A 372 -31.53 -30.81 20.83
C VAL A 372 -31.73 -29.28 20.95
N PRO A 373 -30.78 -28.45 20.49
CA PRO A 373 -30.88 -27.00 20.57
C PRO A 373 -32.08 -26.43 19.79
N ALA A 374 -32.63 -25.31 20.25
CA ALA A 374 -33.87 -24.73 19.73
C ALA A 374 -33.86 -24.44 18.21
N TYR A 375 -32.70 -24.12 17.63
CA TYR A 375 -32.59 -23.88 16.18
C TYR A 375 -32.90 -25.14 15.34
N GLN A 376 -32.65 -26.33 15.89
CA GLN A 376 -32.87 -27.60 15.21
C GLN A 376 -34.34 -28.04 15.25
N ARG A 377 -35.13 -27.53 16.21
CA ARG A 377 -36.59 -27.76 16.26
C ARG A 377 -37.34 -26.88 15.27
N ALA A 378 -37.01 -25.59 15.23
CA ALA A 378 -37.60 -24.66 14.28
C ALA A 378 -37.33 -25.08 12.81
N ALA A 379 -36.13 -25.60 12.52
CA ALA A 379 -35.81 -26.12 11.19
C ALA A 379 -36.61 -27.37 10.80
N ARG A 380 -36.99 -28.21 11.77
CA ARG A 380 -37.81 -29.42 11.53
C ARG A 380 -39.29 -29.09 11.36
N GLU A 381 -39.82 -28.09 12.06
CA GLU A 381 -41.20 -27.62 11.85
C GLU A 381 -41.41 -27.06 10.44
N HIS A 382 -40.43 -26.34 9.88
CA HIS A 382 -40.53 -25.83 8.51
C HIS A 382 -40.31 -26.87 7.40
N LEU A 383 -39.71 -28.02 7.71
CA LEU A 383 -39.56 -29.16 6.79
C LEU A 383 -40.75 -30.14 6.85
N GLY A 384 -41.48 -30.19 7.97
CA GLY A 384 -42.67 -31.03 8.13
C GLY A 384 -43.92 -30.51 7.42
N ASP A 385 -44.03 -29.19 7.22
CA ASP A 385 -45.18 -28.55 6.58
C ASP A 385 -45.21 -28.66 5.04
N GLN A 386 -44.12 -29.15 4.41
CA GLN A 386 -44.09 -29.39 2.96
C GLN A 386 -44.59 -30.79 2.53
N ASP A 387 -44.64 -31.75 3.46
CA ASP A 387 -45.03 -33.14 3.16
C ASP A 387 -46.53 -33.43 3.43
N SER A 388 -47.30 -32.46 3.95
CA SER A 388 -48.72 -32.66 4.30
C SER A 388 -49.75 -32.05 3.34
N THR A 389 -49.35 -31.52 2.18
CA THR A 389 -50.27 -31.13 1.08
C THR A 389 -50.17 -32.07 -0.12
N GLY A 390 -50.12 -33.37 0.15
CA GLY A 390 -50.01 -34.41 -0.87
C GLY A 390 -50.77 -35.69 -0.54
N GLY A 391 -52.11 -35.66 -0.67
CA GLY A 391 -52.82 -36.83 -1.19
C GLY A 391 -53.85 -37.54 -0.32
N SER A 392 -54.94 -37.92 -1.02
CA SER A 392 -56.04 -38.86 -0.70
C SER A 392 -57.21 -38.27 0.12
N SER A 393 -58.48 -38.44 -0.24
CA SER A 393 -59.13 -39.26 -1.29
C SER A 393 -60.65 -39.04 -1.21
N SER A 394 -61.35 -39.02 -2.35
CA SER A 394 -62.66 -39.67 -2.64
C SER A 394 -63.24 -39.11 -3.94
#